data_AF-A0A239HIY3-F1
#
_entry.id   AF-A0A239HIY3-F1
#
_cell.length_a   1.000
_cell.length_b   1.000
_cell.length_c   1.000
_cell.angle_alpha   90.00
_cell.angle_beta   90.00
_cell.angle_gamma   90.00
#
_symmetry.space_group_name_H-M   'P 1'
#
loop_
_entity.id
_entity.type
_entity.pdbx_description
1 polymer ?
#
loop_
_entity_poly.entity_id
_entity_poly.type
_entity_poly.pdbx_seq_one_letter_code
_entity_poly.pdbx_strand_id
1 'polypeptide(L)'
;MAIKERIILGIDPGTNVMGYGLIHCKGEKMSVIQFGVIHLSKYKNHEIKLKKIFDRVTELLKEYLPDEVALEAPFFGKNVQSMLKLGRAQGVAMAAALNRDMPIHEYAPKKVKQSVTGNGNASKEQVANMIQMLLKFEDAPKLMDATDALAVAICHHYTSKSPLGGGGKKSWKAFISDNPGRVK
;
A
#
# COMPACT_ATOMS: atom_id res chain seq x y z
N MET A 1 -25.18 0.80 16.19
CA MET A 1 -23.95 0.10 15.76
C MET A 1 -22.78 1.06 15.99
N ALA A 2 -21.75 0.64 16.73
CA ALA A 2 -20.55 1.45 16.90
C ALA A 2 -19.82 1.58 15.56
N ILE A 3 -19.37 2.79 15.21
CA ILE A 3 -18.57 3.01 14.01
C ILE A 3 -17.21 2.35 14.25
N LYS A 4 -16.85 1.34 13.45
CA LYS A 4 -15.54 0.69 13.54
C LYS A 4 -14.46 1.70 13.14
N GLU A 5 -13.61 2.05 14.09
CA GLU A 5 -12.41 2.84 13.85
C GLU A 5 -11.24 1.93 13.55
N ARG A 6 -10.38 2.34 12.60
CA ARG A 6 -9.17 1.61 12.24
C ARG A 6 -8.05 2.56 11.81
N ILE A 7 -6.82 2.18 12.10
CA ILE A 7 -5.61 2.80 11.57
C ILE A 7 -4.98 1.86 10.54
N ILE A 8 -4.76 2.35 9.33
CA ILE A 8 -4.19 1.56 8.23
C ILE A 8 -2.83 2.16 7.85
N LEU A 9 -1.80 1.32 7.83
CA LEU A 9 -0.48 1.68 7.29
C LEU A 9 -0.36 1.20 5.84
N GLY A 10 -0.31 2.13 4.90
CA GLY A 10 0.07 1.89 3.51
C GLY A 10 1.57 2.00 3.30
N ILE A 11 2.14 1.09 2.52
CA ILE A 11 3.55 1.09 2.12
C ILE A 11 3.62 0.95 0.60
N ASP A 12 4.42 1.82 -0.03
CA ASP A 12 4.85 1.69 -1.42
C ASP A 12 6.33 1.31 -1.45
N PRO A 13 6.66 0.01 -1.58
CA PRO A 13 8.04 -0.46 -1.57
C PRO A 13 8.80 0.02 -2.80
N GLY A 14 10.02 0.52 -2.59
CA GLY A 14 10.91 0.85 -3.70
C GLY A 14 12.38 0.65 -3.35
N THR A 15 13.22 0.67 -4.38
CA THR A 15 14.67 0.40 -4.25
C THR A 15 15.50 1.67 -4.04
N ASN A 16 14.93 2.82 -4.41
CA ASN A 16 15.55 4.15 -4.30
C ASN A 16 14.79 5.04 -3.32
N VAL A 17 13.47 4.95 -3.31
CA VAL A 17 12.57 5.64 -2.41
C VAL A 17 11.52 4.62 -1.97
N MET A 18 11.15 4.62 -0.70
CA MET A 18 10.01 3.86 -0.19
C MET A 18 9.03 4.83 0.46
N GLY A 19 7.79 4.84 -0.01
CA GLY A 19 6.71 5.64 0.57
C GLY A 19 6.03 4.92 1.73
N TYR A 20 5.55 5.68 2.71
CA TYR A 20 4.64 5.20 3.75
C TYR A 20 3.56 6.24 4.03
N GLY A 21 2.37 5.77 4.41
CA GLY A 21 1.25 6.63 4.78
C GLY A 21 0.32 5.94 5.76
N LEU A 22 -0.06 6.65 6.82
CA LEU A 22 -1.01 6.21 7.83
C LEU A 22 -2.28 7.03 7.74
N ILE A 23 -3.40 6.33 7.68
CA ILE A 23 -4.73 6.95 7.69
C ILE A 23 -5.55 6.43 8.88
N HIS A 24 -6.30 7.32 9.52
CA HIS A 24 -7.36 6.97 10.45
C HIS A 24 -8.68 6.91 9.70
N CYS A 25 -9.40 5.82 9.88
CA CYS A 25 -10.65 5.52 9.20
C CYS A 25 -11.78 5.38 10.22
N LYS A 26 -12.79 6.25 10.15
CA LYS A 26 -13.99 6.22 10.99
C LYS A 26 -15.23 6.16 10.10
N GLY A 27 -15.73 4.94 9.85
CA GLY A 27 -16.79 4.73 8.87
C GLY A 27 -16.31 5.15 7.47
N GLU A 28 -17.02 6.04 6.79
CA GLU A 28 -16.64 6.63 5.48
C GLU A 28 -15.58 7.73 5.57
N LYS A 29 -15.34 8.29 6.77
CA LYS A 29 -14.39 9.40 6.91
C LYS A 29 -12.97 8.86 7.05
N MET A 30 -12.06 9.45 6.28
CA MET A 30 -10.63 9.19 6.34
C MET A 30 -9.90 10.47 6.71
N SER A 31 -8.83 10.36 7.50
CA SER A 31 -7.91 11.46 7.81
C SER A 31 -6.48 10.95 7.82
N VAL A 32 -5.53 11.81 7.45
CA VAL A 32 -4.10 11.48 7.48
C VAL A 32 -3.61 11.60 8.91
N ILE A 33 -2.87 10.58 9.37
CA ILE A 33 -2.13 10.63 10.63
C ILE A 33 -0.70 11.08 10.36
N GLN A 34 -0.02 10.40 9.43
CA GLN A 34 1.39 10.61 9.13
C GLN A 34 1.72 10.01 7.76
N PHE A 35 2.64 10.61 7.03
CA PHE A 35 3.12 10.07 5.77
C PHE A 35 4.51 10.61 5.44
N GLY A 36 5.23 9.90 4.59
CA GLY A 36 6.56 10.34 4.18
C GLY A 36 7.28 9.32 3.33
N VAL A 37 8.57 9.55 3.15
CA VAL A 37 9.42 8.69 2.35
C VAL A 37 10.73 8.37 3.04
N ILE A 38 11.29 7.22 2.70
CA ILE A 38 12.68 6.86 3.00
C ILE A 38 13.49 7.01 1.72
N HIS A 39 14.44 7.94 1.69
CA HIS A 39 15.36 8.09 0.56
C HIS A 39 16.50 7.06 0.63
N LEU A 40 16.24 5.86 0.13
CA LEU A 40 17.17 4.74 0.12
C LEU A 40 18.38 4.96 -0.80
N SER A 41 18.25 5.80 -1.84
CA SER A 41 19.35 6.16 -2.75
C SER A 41 20.56 6.78 -2.05
N LYS A 42 20.36 7.36 -0.86
CA LYS A 42 21.44 7.95 -0.03
C LYS A 42 22.39 6.89 0.56
N TYR A 43 21.99 5.62 0.58
CA TYR A 43 22.80 4.53 1.11
C TYR A 43 23.45 3.73 -0.02
N LYS A 44 24.77 3.54 0.06
CA LYS A 44 25.54 2.79 -0.96
C LYS A 44 25.28 1.29 -0.91
N ASN A 45 25.18 0.72 0.30
CA ASN A 45 25.07 -0.72 0.50
C ASN A 45 23.61 -1.17 0.55
N HIS A 46 23.30 -2.29 -0.12
CA HIS A 46 21.94 -2.80 -0.22
C HIS A 46 21.41 -3.28 1.13
N GLU A 47 22.25 -3.92 1.92
CA GLU A 47 21.95 -4.44 3.26
C GLU A 47 21.55 -3.31 4.20
N ILE A 48 22.21 -2.14 4.09
CA ILE A 48 21.86 -0.94 4.85
C ILE A 48 20.48 -0.43 4.44
N LYS A 49 20.15 -0.43 3.14
CA LYS A 49 18.81 -0.05 2.68
C LYS A 49 17.75 -0.96 3.29
N LEU A 50 17.96 -2.28 3.29
CA LEU A 50 17.06 -3.24 3.91
C LEU A 50 16.91 -2.98 5.41
N LYS A 51 18.01 -2.78 6.13
CA LYS A 51 17.95 -2.42 7.56
C LYS A 51 17.11 -1.15 7.79
N LYS A 52 17.30 -0.12 6.97
CA LYS A 52 16.54 1.15 7.10
C LYS A 52 15.05 0.98 6.84
N ILE A 53 14.67 0.12 5.90
CA ILE A 53 13.27 -0.26 5.70
C ILE A 53 12.73 -0.94 6.96
N PHE A 54 13.42 -1.97 7.46
CA PHE A 54 12.99 -2.72 8.64
C PHE A 54 12.83 -1.81 9.86
N ASP A 55 13.85 -1.01 10.17
CA ASP A 55 13.87 -0.09 11.30
C ASP A 55 12.68 0.89 11.21
N ARG A 56 12.49 1.52 10.04
CA ARG A 56 11.44 2.53 9.88
C ARG A 56 10.04 1.95 9.95
N VAL A 57 9.79 0.80 9.31
CA VAL A 57 8.49 0.12 9.43
C VAL A 57 8.25 -0.29 10.89
N THR A 58 9.26 -0.83 11.56
CA THR A 58 9.19 -1.19 12.99
C THR A 58 8.86 0.02 13.88
N GLU A 59 9.44 1.20 13.61
CA GLU A 59 9.13 2.45 14.30
C GLU A 59 7.67 2.86 14.09
N LEU A 60 7.20 2.92 12.83
CA LEU A 60 5.83 3.30 12.51
C LEU A 60 4.82 2.38 13.21
N LEU A 61 5.08 1.08 13.24
CA LEU A 61 4.23 0.11 13.92
C LEU A 61 4.21 0.32 15.44
N LYS A 62 5.34 0.72 16.06
CA LYS A 62 5.41 1.01 17.51
C LYS A 62 4.70 2.32 17.87
N GLU A 63 4.90 3.34 17.04
CA GLU A 63 4.46 4.70 17.33
C GLU A 63 2.96 4.85 17.13
N TYR A 64 2.41 4.26 16.06
CA TYR A 64 1.02 4.49 15.66
C TYR A 64 0.09 3.30 15.86
N LEU A 65 0.62 2.11 16.18
CA LEU A 65 -0.15 0.89 16.45
C LEU A 65 -1.27 0.64 15.41
N PRO A 66 -0.93 0.56 14.10
CA PRO A 66 -1.94 0.32 13.07
C PRO A 66 -2.61 -1.04 13.26
N ASP A 67 -3.87 -1.15 12.84
CA ASP A 67 -4.62 -2.41 12.87
C ASP A 67 -4.23 -3.33 11.71
N GLU A 68 -3.89 -2.75 10.56
CA GLU A 68 -3.67 -3.45 9.29
C GLU A 68 -2.57 -2.76 8.48
N VAL A 69 -1.79 -3.55 7.73
CA VAL A 69 -0.77 -3.06 6.80
C VAL A 69 -1.17 -3.40 5.36
N ALA A 70 -1.13 -2.41 4.48
CA ALA A 70 -1.38 -2.55 3.06
C ALA A 70 -0.10 -2.25 2.26
N LEU A 71 0.27 -3.13 1.32
CA LEU A 71 1.42 -2.95 0.45
C LEU A 71 0.99 -2.88 -1.02
N GLU A 72 1.69 -2.05 -1.81
CA GLU A 72 1.65 -2.20 -3.26
C GLU A 72 2.39 -3.48 -3.67
N ALA A 73 1.73 -4.32 -4.46
CA ALA A 73 2.31 -5.53 -5.02
C ALA A 73 3.31 -5.17 -6.15
N PRO A 74 4.42 -5.91 -6.28
CA PRO A 74 5.45 -5.59 -7.25
C PRO A 74 4.92 -5.79 -8.67
N PHE A 75 5.18 -4.82 -9.55
CA PHE A 75 4.86 -4.96 -10.96
C PHE A 75 5.94 -5.78 -11.70
N PHE A 76 5.52 -6.66 -12.60
CA PHE A 76 6.43 -7.44 -13.45
C PHE A 76 7.17 -6.52 -14.44
N GLY A 77 8.38 -6.11 -14.04
CA GLY A 77 9.31 -5.39 -14.92
C GLY A 77 10.15 -6.32 -15.79
N LYS A 78 10.68 -5.79 -16.91
CA LYS A 78 11.57 -6.55 -17.81
C LYS A 78 12.94 -6.89 -17.20
N ASN A 79 13.37 -6.18 -16.13
CA ASN A 79 14.69 -6.36 -15.52
C ASN A 79 14.60 -7.18 -14.22
N VAL A 80 15.09 -8.42 -14.28
CA VAL A 80 15.11 -9.38 -13.16
C VAL A 80 15.89 -8.88 -11.95
N GLN A 81 17.02 -8.18 -12.14
CA GLN A 81 17.83 -7.69 -11.02
C GLN A 81 17.11 -6.59 -10.23
N SER A 82 16.42 -5.68 -10.92
CA SER A 82 15.61 -4.64 -10.27
C SER A 82 14.44 -5.26 -9.52
N MET A 83 13.80 -6.27 -10.11
CA MET A 83 12.72 -7.02 -9.47
C MET A 83 13.20 -7.73 -8.20
N LEU A 84 14.36 -8.38 -8.23
CA LEU A 84 14.93 -9.04 -7.05
C LEU A 84 15.22 -8.05 -5.92
N LYS A 85 15.77 -6.86 -6.25
CA LYS A 85 16.01 -5.80 -5.26
C LYS A 85 14.72 -5.28 -4.64
N LEU A 86 13.67 -5.12 -5.46
CA LEU A 86 12.34 -4.71 -5.01
C LEU A 86 11.71 -5.78 -4.09
N GLY A 87 11.75 -7.04 -4.49
CA GLY A 87 11.23 -8.15 -3.69
C GLY A 87 11.91 -8.28 -2.32
N ARG A 88 13.23 -8.02 -2.24
CA ARG A 88 13.95 -7.95 -0.95
C ARG A 88 13.46 -6.79 -0.08
N ALA A 89 13.29 -5.60 -0.66
CA ALA A 89 12.78 -4.43 0.06
C ALA A 89 11.37 -4.69 0.61
N GLN A 90 10.48 -5.22 -0.21
CA GLN A 90 9.12 -5.58 0.18
C GLN A 90 9.11 -6.69 1.24
N GLY A 91 9.87 -7.76 1.05
CA GLY A 91 9.96 -8.87 2.01
C GLY A 91 10.44 -8.40 3.39
N VAL A 92 11.35 -7.44 3.45
CA VAL A 92 11.81 -6.85 4.72
C VAL A 92 10.76 -5.96 5.37
N ALA A 93 10.01 -5.18 4.59
CA ALA A 93 8.87 -4.43 5.12
C ALA A 93 7.79 -5.37 5.68
N MET A 94 7.49 -6.46 4.98
CA MET A 94 6.57 -7.50 5.43
C MET A 94 7.09 -8.19 6.70
N ALA A 95 8.37 -8.55 6.75
CA ALA A 95 8.96 -9.16 7.94
C ALA A 95 8.85 -8.26 9.18
N ALA A 96 9.04 -6.94 9.04
CA ALA A 96 8.85 -5.99 10.14
C ALA A 96 7.40 -5.97 10.66
N ALA A 97 6.42 -6.04 9.76
CA ALA A 97 5.00 -6.12 10.10
C ALA A 97 4.61 -7.47 10.73
N LEU A 98 5.04 -8.58 10.13
CA LEU A 98 4.77 -9.94 10.65
C LEU A 98 5.43 -10.18 12.01
N ASN A 99 6.59 -9.56 12.28
CA ASN A 99 7.24 -9.63 13.59
C ASN A 99 6.43 -8.93 14.72
N ARG A 100 5.29 -8.32 14.38
CA ARG A 100 4.29 -7.79 15.31
C ARG A 100 2.90 -8.40 15.12
N ASP A 101 2.80 -9.54 14.44
CA ASP A 101 1.53 -10.22 14.14
C ASP A 101 0.53 -9.33 13.38
N MET A 102 1.03 -8.37 12.60
CA MET A 102 0.18 -7.45 11.84
C MET A 102 -0.39 -8.12 10.59
N PRO A 103 -1.72 -8.02 10.36
CA PRO A 103 -2.33 -8.43 9.10
C PRO A 103 -1.75 -7.65 7.92
N ILE A 104 -1.38 -8.36 6.86
CA ILE A 104 -0.80 -7.79 5.64
C ILE A 104 -1.70 -8.06 4.45
N HIS A 105 -1.95 -7.04 3.65
CA HIS A 105 -2.71 -7.12 2.40
C HIS A 105 -1.92 -6.50 1.24
N GLU A 106 -1.89 -7.17 0.10
CA GLU A 106 -1.19 -6.69 -1.09
C GLU A 106 -2.16 -6.28 -2.19
N TYR A 107 -1.86 -5.18 -2.88
CA TYR A 107 -2.71 -4.61 -3.94
C TYR A 107 -1.92 -4.36 -5.21
N ALA A 108 -2.43 -4.85 -6.34
CA ALA A 108 -1.85 -4.55 -7.64
C ALA A 108 -1.98 -3.04 -7.95
N PRO A 109 -0.99 -2.41 -8.64
CA PRO A 109 -1.02 -0.98 -8.95
C PRO A 109 -2.31 -0.53 -9.66
N LYS A 110 -2.81 -1.36 -10.58
CA LYS A 110 -4.08 -1.09 -11.29
C LYS A 110 -5.29 -1.07 -10.33
N LYS A 111 -5.29 -1.90 -9.29
CA LYS A 111 -6.35 -1.95 -8.28
C LYS A 111 -6.29 -0.72 -7.37
N VAL A 112 -5.09 -0.28 -7.00
CA VAL A 112 -4.88 0.98 -6.25
C VAL A 112 -5.47 2.15 -7.04
N LYS A 113 -5.04 2.34 -8.28
CA LYS A 113 -5.58 3.37 -9.18
C LYS A 113 -7.11 3.30 -9.31
N GLN A 114 -7.65 2.12 -9.60
CA GLN A 114 -9.09 1.90 -9.74
C GLN A 114 -9.88 2.28 -8.48
N SER A 115 -9.34 1.97 -7.30
CA SER A 115 -10.03 2.24 -6.03
C SER A 115 -10.06 3.70 -5.64
N VAL A 116 -9.03 4.47 -6.03
CA VAL A 116 -8.90 5.89 -5.68
C VAL A 116 -9.60 6.79 -6.70
N THR A 117 -9.46 6.49 -7.99
CA THR A 117 -9.93 7.38 -9.08
C THR A 117 -11.15 6.85 -9.82
N GLY A 118 -11.55 5.60 -9.59
CA GLY A 118 -12.54 4.92 -10.43
C GLY A 118 -11.99 4.44 -11.78
N ASN A 119 -10.70 4.64 -12.08
CA ASN A 119 -10.07 4.24 -13.33
C ASN A 119 -8.66 3.65 -13.09
N GLY A 120 -8.50 2.35 -13.34
CA GLY A 120 -7.23 1.64 -13.19
C GLY A 120 -6.10 2.12 -14.10
N ASN A 121 -6.41 2.89 -15.15
CA ASN A 121 -5.41 3.46 -16.06
C ASN A 121 -5.08 4.93 -15.74
N ALA A 122 -5.54 5.47 -14.61
CA ALA A 122 -5.27 6.84 -14.21
C ALA A 122 -3.76 7.15 -14.12
N SER A 123 -3.40 8.40 -14.43
CA SER A 123 -2.05 8.92 -14.26
C SER A 123 -1.71 9.10 -12.77
N LYS A 124 -0.42 9.24 -12.44
CA LYS A 124 0.00 9.48 -11.05
C LYS A 124 -0.54 10.81 -10.52
N GLU A 125 -0.60 11.83 -11.37
CA GLU A 125 -1.14 13.15 -11.05
C GLU A 125 -2.64 13.08 -10.74
N GLN A 126 -3.39 12.29 -11.53
CA GLN A 126 -4.82 12.07 -11.27
C GLN A 126 -5.05 11.39 -9.91
N VAL A 127 -4.23 10.39 -9.57
CA VAL A 127 -4.28 9.73 -8.26
C VAL A 127 -3.97 10.73 -7.14
N ALA A 128 -2.89 11.50 -7.26
CA ALA A 128 -2.48 12.49 -6.27
C ALA A 128 -3.56 13.56 -6.02
N ASN A 129 -4.18 14.08 -7.09
CA ASN A 129 -5.27 15.06 -6.97
C ASN A 129 -6.49 14.48 -6.26
N MET A 130 -6.86 13.23 -6.57
CA MET A 130 -7.96 12.56 -5.88
C MET A 130 -7.66 12.35 -4.39
N ILE A 131 -6.42 11.99 -4.04
CA ILE A 131 -6.01 11.80 -2.64
C ILE A 131 -6.08 13.12 -1.87
N GLN A 132 -5.64 14.23 -2.46
CA GLN A 132 -5.77 15.56 -1.86
C GLN A 132 -7.24 15.93 -1.60
N MET A 133 -8.14 15.64 -2.55
CA MET A 133 -9.57 15.87 -2.37
C MET A 133 -10.16 15.01 -1.24
N LEU A 134 -9.77 13.74 -1.17
CA LEU A 134 -10.28 12.79 -0.17
C LEU A 134 -9.78 13.11 1.24
N LEU A 135 -8.52 13.52 1.38
CA LEU A 135 -7.84 13.70 2.66
C LEU A 135 -7.68 15.17 3.08
N LYS A 136 -8.04 16.12 2.22
CA LYS A 136 -8.07 17.57 2.46
C LYS A 136 -6.76 18.17 2.99
N PHE A 137 -5.63 17.87 2.37
CA PHE A 137 -4.33 18.50 2.71
C PHE A 137 -3.84 19.44 1.59
N GLU A 138 -3.19 20.54 1.97
CA GLU A 138 -2.90 21.68 1.08
C GLU A 138 -1.61 21.53 0.23
N ASP A 139 -0.67 20.68 0.64
CA ASP A 139 0.67 20.58 0.02
C ASP A 139 0.83 19.37 -0.93
N ALA A 140 0.42 19.56 -2.18
CA ALA A 140 0.46 18.55 -3.25
C ALA A 140 1.86 18.13 -3.78
N PRO A 141 2.78 19.04 -4.15
CA PRO A 141 3.83 18.68 -5.12
C PRO A 141 5.08 18.02 -4.51
N LYS A 142 5.38 18.28 -3.23
CA LYS A 142 6.63 17.82 -2.59
C LYS A 142 6.61 16.33 -2.18
N LEU A 143 5.48 15.66 -2.33
CA LEU A 143 5.19 14.40 -1.62
C LEU A 143 4.65 13.29 -2.52
N MET A 144 4.81 13.39 -3.86
CA MET A 144 4.22 12.43 -4.81
C MET A 144 4.49 10.95 -4.45
N ASP A 145 5.72 10.60 -4.08
CA ASP A 145 6.05 9.21 -3.68
C ASP A 145 5.37 8.78 -2.36
N ALA A 146 5.07 9.71 -1.46
CA ALA A 146 4.30 9.43 -0.25
C ALA A 146 2.78 9.34 -0.55
N THR A 147 2.31 10.01 -1.61
CA THR A 147 0.91 9.89 -2.04
C THR A 147 0.59 8.49 -2.57
N ASP A 148 1.53 7.80 -3.22
CA ASP A 148 1.34 6.42 -3.67
C ASP A 148 1.09 5.48 -2.47
N ALA A 149 1.81 5.66 -1.36
CA ALA A 149 1.55 4.88 -0.13
C ALA A 149 0.20 5.20 0.53
N LEU A 150 -0.23 6.47 0.53
CA LEU A 150 -1.59 6.84 0.97
C LEU A 150 -2.66 6.21 0.07
N ALA A 151 -2.41 6.15 -1.24
CA ALA A 151 -3.29 5.50 -2.21
C ALA A 151 -3.50 4.02 -1.86
N VAL A 152 -2.43 3.32 -1.48
CA VAL A 152 -2.46 1.92 -1.04
C VAL A 152 -3.32 1.75 0.22
N ALA A 153 -3.16 2.63 1.21
CA ALA A 153 -3.98 2.60 2.43
C ALA A 153 -5.47 2.84 2.14
N ILE A 154 -5.79 3.82 1.28
CA ILE A 154 -7.16 4.10 0.82
C ILE A 154 -7.74 2.90 0.05
N CYS A 155 -6.93 2.26 -0.81
CA CYS A 155 -7.32 1.07 -1.56
C CYS A 155 -7.76 -0.06 -0.63
N HIS A 156 -7.00 -0.28 0.44
CA HIS A 156 -7.32 -1.26 1.47
C HIS A 156 -8.60 -0.90 2.22
N HIS A 157 -8.78 0.36 2.60
CA HIS A 157 -10.00 0.84 3.25
C HIS A 157 -11.26 0.55 2.40
N TYR A 158 -11.24 0.90 1.11
CA TYR A 158 -12.38 0.65 0.22
C TYR A 158 -12.59 -0.82 -0.10
N THR A 159 -11.52 -1.60 -0.22
CA THR A 159 -11.63 -3.03 -0.52
C THR A 159 -12.17 -3.81 0.69
N SER A 160 -11.73 -3.49 1.91
CA SER A 160 -12.20 -4.13 3.14
C SER A 160 -13.66 -3.82 3.49
N LYS A 161 -14.23 -2.75 2.93
CA LYS A 161 -15.65 -2.39 3.06
C LYS A 161 -16.56 -3.09 2.06
N SER A 162 -16.03 -3.65 0.98
CA SER A 162 -16.87 -4.36 0.03
C SER A 162 -17.47 -5.58 0.75
N PRO A 163 -18.80 -5.80 0.74
CA PRO A 163 -19.46 -6.93 1.40
C PRO A 163 -18.97 -8.32 0.95
N LEU A 164 -18.10 -8.36 -0.06
CA LEU A 164 -17.47 -9.54 -0.63
C LEU A 164 -16.02 -9.77 -0.13
N GLY A 165 -15.55 -9.00 0.86
CA GLY A 165 -14.13 -8.87 1.21
C GLY A 165 -13.71 -9.42 2.57
N GLY A 166 -14.35 -10.49 3.07
CA GLY A 166 -13.91 -11.20 4.26
C GLY A 166 -13.39 -12.60 3.91
N GLY A 167 -12.07 -12.78 3.95
CA GLY A 167 -11.36 -14.05 4.18
C GLY A 167 -11.77 -15.29 3.37
N GLY A 168 -10.92 -15.68 2.42
CA GLY A 168 -10.83 -17.08 1.98
C GLY A 168 -10.81 -17.26 0.47
N LYS A 169 -9.66 -17.75 -0.05
CA LYS A 169 -9.46 -18.40 -1.36
C LYS A 169 -10.61 -18.23 -2.36
N LYS A 170 -10.50 -17.28 -3.30
CA LYS A 170 -11.17 -17.47 -4.61
C LYS A 170 -10.48 -18.66 -5.26
N SER A 171 -11.04 -19.84 -5.03
CA SER A 171 -10.66 -21.07 -5.71
C SER A 171 -10.58 -20.78 -7.22
N TRP A 172 -9.54 -21.29 -7.89
CA TRP A 172 -9.41 -21.25 -9.35
C TRP A 172 -10.71 -21.65 -10.07
N LYS A 173 -11.48 -22.54 -9.43
CA LYS A 173 -12.81 -22.99 -9.87
C LYS A 173 -13.86 -21.87 -9.92
N ALA A 174 -13.86 -20.95 -8.94
CA ALA A 174 -14.78 -19.81 -8.91
C ALA A 174 -14.41 -18.75 -9.97
N PHE A 175 -13.10 -18.54 -10.20
CA PHE A 175 -12.63 -17.64 -11.25
C PHE A 175 -13.02 -18.12 -12.65
N ILE A 176 -12.95 -19.42 -12.92
CA ILE A 176 -13.39 -20.04 -14.18
C ILE A 176 -14.91 -19.93 -14.35
N SER A 177 -15.68 -20.15 -13.27
CA SER A 177 -17.15 -20.00 -13.29
C SER A 177 -17.58 -18.59 -13.68
N ASP A 178 -16.88 -17.57 -13.17
CA ASP A 178 -17.18 -16.16 -13.47
C ASP A 178 -16.66 -15.71 -14.85
N ASN A 179 -15.78 -16.49 -15.50
CA ASN A 179 -15.13 -16.11 -16.76
C ASN A 179 -15.00 -17.30 -17.74
N PRO A 180 -16.12 -17.87 -18.22
CA PRO A 180 -16.11 -19.10 -19.02
C PRO A 180 -15.37 -18.97 -20.37
N GLY A 181 -15.19 -17.75 -20.89
CA GLY A 181 -14.50 -17.49 -22.17
C GLY A 181 -12.98 -17.31 -22.09
N ARG A 182 -12.37 -17.44 -20.90
CA ARG A 182 -10.95 -17.12 -20.67
C ARG A 182 -10.01 -18.32 -20.53
N VAL A 183 -10.54 -19.54 -20.63
CA VAL A 183 -9.75 -20.76 -20.67
C VAL A 183 -9.85 -21.34 -22.09
N LYS A 184 -8.76 -21.25 -22.84
CA LYS A 184 -8.50 -22.03 -24.05
C LYS A 184 -7.27 -22.87 -23.80
#